data_AF-A0A7S2NP83-F1
#
_entry.id   AF-A0A7S2NP83-F1
#
_cell.length_a   1.000
_cell.length_b   1.000
_cell.length_c   1.000
_cell.angle_alpha   90.00
_cell.angle_beta   90.00
_cell.angle_gamma   90.00
#
_symmetry.space_group_name_H-M   'P 1'
#
loop_
_entity.id
_entity.type
_entity.pdbx_description
1 polymer ?
#
loop_
_entity_poly.entity_id
_entity_poly.type
_entity_poly.pdbx_seq_one_letter_code
_entity_poly.pdbx_strand_id
1 'polypeptide(L)'
;KFPVFLSQILPRPPFFTGLLFYFADPPEVALRLSGRILGVQLGLSWLEGVLADVIRTQLGNQLALPNVASIPLDVNNAQAWFQVGGKTPDGILTVRVRRARDLAPRVAPMPFLPWRKEADPCCELSVGASSWRTPRKRDTLEPVWVGEEGAHSFVVHSLSEQSLRLKVFDDG
;
A
#
# COMPACT_ATOMS: atom_id res chain seq x y z
N LYS A 1 -10.55 12.80 -3.29
CA LYS A 1 -10.78 13.76 -2.18
C LYS A 1 -9.70 13.50 -1.14
N PHE A 2 -9.02 14.54 -0.64
CA PHE A 2 -7.97 14.41 0.36
C PHE A 2 -8.61 14.67 1.74
N PRO A 3 -8.69 13.67 2.63
CA PRO A 3 -9.40 13.84 3.89
C PRO A 3 -8.62 14.75 4.84
N VAL A 4 -9.36 15.59 5.57
CA VAL A 4 -8.81 16.53 6.55
C VAL A 4 -9.45 16.18 7.89
N PHE A 5 -8.62 15.92 8.89
CA PHE A 5 -9.07 15.56 10.23
C PHE A 5 -8.70 16.67 11.21
N LEU A 6 -9.63 17.01 12.08
CA LEU A 6 -9.37 17.88 13.22
C LEU A 6 -8.80 17.00 14.34
N SER A 7 -7.66 17.40 14.89
CA SER A 7 -7.09 16.72 16.06
C SER A 7 -7.83 17.09 17.35
N GLN A 8 -7.27 16.74 18.51
CA GLN A 8 -7.87 16.92 19.84
C GLN A 8 -8.56 18.29 20.02
N ILE A 9 -9.78 18.27 20.55
CA ILE A 9 -10.58 19.46 20.83
C ILE A 9 -10.00 20.20 22.04
N LEU A 10 -9.93 21.53 21.95
CA LEU A 10 -9.50 22.43 23.01
C LEU A 10 -10.69 23.28 23.51
N PRO A 11 -10.78 23.59 24.82
CA PRO A 11 -11.83 24.45 25.37
C PRO A 11 -11.63 25.95 25.08
N ARG A 12 -10.56 26.31 24.36
CA ARG A 12 -10.18 27.69 24.01
C ARG A 12 -9.83 27.79 22.52
N PRO A 13 -9.92 28.97 21.89
CA PRO A 13 -9.35 29.18 20.56
C PRO A 13 -7.90 28.66 20.47
N PRO A 14 -7.51 27.97 19.37
CA PRO A 14 -8.25 27.73 18.13
C PRO A 14 -9.23 26.54 18.13
N PHE A 15 -9.60 26.03 19.32
CA PHE A 15 -10.54 24.91 19.58
C PHE A 15 -10.09 23.52 19.15
N PHE A 16 -8.95 23.40 18.47
CA PHE A 16 -8.32 22.13 18.14
C PHE A 16 -6.80 22.29 18.22
N THR A 17 -6.07 21.22 18.58
CA THR A 17 -4.60 21.28 18.67
C THR A 17 -3.94 21.48 17.30
N GLY A 18 -4.59 21.04 16.23
CA GLY A 18 -4.04 21.02 14.88
C GLY A 18 -4.91 20.30 13.84
N LEU A 19 -4.43 20.29 12.60
CA LEU A 19 -4.99 19.55 11.47
C LEU A 19 -4.14 18.33 11.14
N LEU A 20 -4.80 17.28 10.67
CA LEU A 20 -4.20 16.02 10.27
C LEU A 20 -4.61 15.62 8.85
N PHE A 21 -3.64 15.09 8.11
CA PHE A 21 -3.78 14.73 6.71
C PHE A 21 -3.11 13.38 6.45
N TYR A 22 -3.91 12.39 6.05
CA TYR A 22 -3.41 11.06 5.68
C TYR A 22 -4.39 10.34 4.77
N PHE A 23 -3.90 9.30 4.11
CA PHE A 23 -4.70 8.25 3.52
C PHE A 23 -4.63 7.00 4.39
N ALA A 24 -5.72 6.25 4.49
CA ALA A 24 -5.68 4.98 5.20
C ALA A 24 -4.77 3.97 4.47
N ASP A 25 -4.89 3.92 3.14
CA ASP A 25 -4.05 3.14 2.23
C ASP A 25 -3.52 4.04 1.10
N PRO A 26 -2.41 3.67 0.42
CA PRO A 26 -1.89 4.43 -0.71
C PRO A 26 -2.99 4.64 -1.77
N PRO A 27 -3.28 5.89 -2.15
CA PRO A 27 -4.39 6.19 -3.03
C PRO A 27 -4.14 5.66 -4.44
N GLU A 28 -5.23 5.39 -5.18
CA GLU A 28 -5.13 5.13 -6.61
C GLU A 28 -4.85 6.44 -7.35
N VAL A 29 -3.83 6.41 -8.21
CA VAL A 29 -3.39 7.56 -8.99
C VAL A 29 -3.68 7.26 -10.45
N ALA A 30 -4.54 8.07 -11.07
CA ALA A 30 -4.78 8.04 -12.50
C ALA A 30 -4.18 9.31 -13.10
N LEU A 31 -3.19 9.15 -13.98
CA LEU A 31 -2.57 10.26 -14.70
C LEU A 31 -2.97 10.22 -16.15
N ARG A 32 -3.13 11.41 -16.73
CA ARG A 32 -3.30 11.60 -18.16
C ARG A 32 -2.30 12.63 -18.65
N LEU A 33 -1.41 12.21 -19.52
CA LEU A 33 -0.39 13.04 -20.14
C LEU A 33 -0.83 13.33 -21.57
N SER A 34 -0.86 14.61 -21.92
CA SER A 34 -1.07 15.05 -23.29
C SER A 34 0.08 15.97 -23.69
N GLY A 35 0.69 15.69 -24.83
CA GLY A 35 1.74 16.52 -25.42
C GLY A 35 1.57 16.64 -26.93
N ARG A 36 1.93 17.81 -27.45
CA ARG A 36 2.12 18.02 -28.89
C ARG A 36 3.60 18.25 -29.15
N ILE A 37 4.21 17.38 -29.95
CA ILE A 37 5.60 17.54 -30.40
C ILE A 37 5.54 17.70 -31.92
N LEU A 38 6.09 18.80 -32.44
CA LEU A 38 6.08 19.12 -33.88
C LEU A 38 4.67 19.04 -34.52
N GLY A 39 3.63 19.44 -33.78
CA GLY A 39 2.25 19.42 -34.24
C GLY A 39 1.53 18.06 -34.16
N VAL A 40 2.23 16.97 -33.83
CA VAL A 40 1.65 15.64 -33.65
C VAL A 40 1.29 15.40 -32.19
N GLN A 41 0.08 14.90 -31.95
CA GLN A 41 -0.39 14.51 -30.62
C GLN A 41 0.10 13.10 -30.30
N LEU A 42 0.96 12.96 -29.30
CA LEU A 42 1.48 11.66 -28.86
C LEU A 42 0.75 11.22 -27.60
N GLY A 43 0.22 9.99 -27.60
CA GLY A 43 -0.27 9.32 -26.40
C GLY A 43 0.91 8.72 -25.65
N LEU A 44 1.09 9.11 -24.39
CA LEU A 44 2.22 8.69 -23.55
C LEU A 44 1.77 7.71 -22.45
N SER A 45 0.91 6.75 -22.79
CA SER A 45 0.27 5.89 -21.79
C SER A 45 1.22 4.99 -21.00
N TRP A 46 2.37 4.61 -21.59
CA TRP A 46 3.42 3.91 -20.84
C TRP A 46 4.00 4.78 -19.72
N LEU A 47 4.19 6.08 -19.98
CA LEU A 47 4.74 7.04 -19.03
C LEU A 47 3.71 7.42 -17.96
N GLU A 48 2.42 7.47 -18.34
CA GLU A 48 1.30 7.64 -17.39
C GLU A 48 1.36 6.57 -16.30
N GLY A 49 1.57 5.30 -16.66
CA GLY A 49 1.70 4.19 -15.70
C GLY A 49 2.90 4.36 -14.76
N VAL A 50 4.09 4.63 -15.32
CA VAL A 50 5.32 4.81 -14.54
C VAL A 50 5.19 5.97 -13.54
N LEU A 51 4.70 7.13 -14.00
CA LEU A 51 4.52 8.29 -13.12
C LEU A 51 3.43 8.03 -12.08
N ALA A 52 2.35 7.34 -12.44
CA ALA A 52 1.29 7.00 -11.49
C ALA A 52 1.82 6.13 -10.36
N ASP A 53 2.65 5.13 -10.68
CA ASP A 53 3.29 4.26 -9.69
C ASP A 53 4.27 5.03 -8.78
N VAL A 54 5.06 5.94 -9.34
CA VAL A 54 5.98 6.80 -8.56
C VAL A 54 5.19 7.69 -7.60
N ILE A 55 4.17 8.40 -8.09
CA ILE A 55 3.36 9.29 -7.25
C ILE A 55 2.65 8.49 -6.18
N ARG A 56 2.04 7.35 -6.53
CA ARG A 56 1.39 6.46 -5.58
C ARG A 56 2.35 6.01 -4.49
N THR A 57 3.58 5.64 -4.85
CA THR A 57 4.62 5.20 -3.91
C THR A 57 5.02 6.34 -2.97
N GLN A 58 5.21 7.56 -3.49
CA GLN A 58 5.54 8.73 -2.66
C GLN A 58 4.39 9.10 -1.71
N LEU A 59 3.15 9.10 -2.19
CA LEU A 59 1.97 9.33 -1.35
C LEU A 59 1.82 8.24 -0.28
N GLY A 60 2.10 6.97 -0.62
CA GLY A 60 2.13 5.88 0.35
C GLY A 60 3.16 6.11 1.45
N ASN A 61 4.41 6.39 1.06
CA ASN A 61 5.53 6.54 1.98
C ASN A 61 5.44 7.78 2.88
N GLN A 62 4.77 8.84 2.43
CA GLN A 62 4.70 10.10 3.17
C GLN A 62 3.36 10.33 3.87
N LEU A 63 2.27 9.79 3.33
CA LEU A 63 0.92 10.17 3.71
C LEU A 63 -0.04 8.99 3.89
N ALA A 64 0.35 7.74 3.62
CA ALA A 64 -0.46 6.60 4.03
C ALA A 64 -0.12 6.16 5.46
N LEU A 65 -1.14 5.75 6.22
CA LEU A 65 -0.96 5.32 7.61
C LEU A 65 0.15 4.26 7.73
N PRO A 66 1.05 4.39 8.73
CA PRO A 66 0.99 5.32 9.86
C PRO A 66 1.50 6.75 9.60
N ASN A 67 1.97 7.05 8.39
CA ASN A 67 2.51 8.35 8.06
C ASN A 67 1.38 9.37 7.94
N VAL A 68 1.49 10.45 8.71
CA VAL A 68 0.49 11.52 8.76
C VAL A 68 1.21 12.86 8.65
N ALA A 69 0.71 13.74 7.79
CA ALA A 69 1.11 15.14 7.81
C ALA A 69 0.25 15.92 8.81
N SER A 70 0.88 16.78 9.60
CA SER A 70 0.24 17.55 10.66
C SER A 70 0.54 19.03 10.55
N ILE A 71 -0.46 19.87 10.81
CA ILE A 71 -0.28 21.31 11.01
C ILE A 71 -0.73 21.64 12.44
N PRO A 72 0.19 21.94 13.38
CA PRO A 72 -0.21 22.39 14.71
C PRO A 72 -0.86 23.77 14.60
N LEU A 73 -1.95 23.97 15.34
CA LEU A 73 -2.64 25.25 15.43
C LEU A 73 -2.49 25.88 16.83
N ASP A 74 -2.25 25.07 17.87
CA ASP A 74 -2.03 25.57 19.23
C ASP A 74 -0.59 26.07 19.41
N VAL A 75 -0.30 27.27 18.90
CA VAL A 75 1.03 27.91 18.93
C VAL A 75 1.55 28.18 20.35
N ASN A 76 0.67 28.19 21.35
CA ASN A 76 1.04 28.41 22.75
C ASN A 76 1.49 27.11 23.46
N ASN A 77 1.38 25.97 22.78
CA ASN A 77 1.73 24.66 23.30
C ASN A 77 2.95 24.11 22.55
N ALA A 78 4.10 24.14 23.21
CA ALA A 78 5.36 23.62 22.65
C ALA A 78 5.30 22.12 22.29
N GLN A 79 4.34 21.37 22.84
CA GLN A 79 4.13 19.95 22.57
C GLN A 79 3.05 19.69 21.50
N ALA A 80 2.43 20.72 20.94
CA ALA A 80 1.37 20.58 19.93
C ALA A 80 1.83 19.70 18.75
N TRP A 81 3.12 19.76 18.37
CA TRP A 81 3.65 18.90 17.32
C TRP A 81 3.54 17.40 17.63
N PHE A 82 3.81 16.98 18.87
CA PHE A 82 3.70 15.58 19.30
C PHE A 82 2.25 15.14 19.54
N GLN A 83 1.39 16.07 19.97
CA GLN A 83 -0.02 15.78 20.23
C GLN A 83 -0.85 15.66 18.95
N VAL A 84 -0.40 16.34 17.89
CA VAL A 84 -1.02 16.26 16.56
C VAL A 84 -0.35 15.16 15.74
N GLY A 85 0.96 14.97 15.88
CA GLY A 85 1.74 13.98 15.13
C GLY A 85 1.46 12.54 15.54
N GLY A 86 0.47 11.91 14.92
CA GLY A 86 0.30 10.46 14.94
C GLY A 86 -1.14 10.01 15.15
N LYS A 87 -1.48 8.87 14.54
CA LYS A 87 -2.69 8.11 14.86
C LYS A 87 -2.30 6.99 15.82
N THR A 88 -3.08 6.78 16.88
CA THR A 88 -2.87 5.61 17.75
C THR A 88 -3.27 4.34 17.01
N PRO A 89 -2.52 3.24 17.14
CA PRO A 89 -2.95 1.95 16.63
C PRO A 89 -4.30 1.51 17.24
N ASP A 90 -5.21 1.05 16.39
CA ASP A 90 -6.44 0.38 16.81
C ASP A 90 -6.15 -1.07 17.26
N GLY A 91 -5.11 -1.69 16.69
CA GLY A 91 -4.71 -3.04 17.07
C GLY A 91 -3.64 -3.68 16.17
N ILE A 92 -3.52 -5.00 16.29
CA ILE A 92 -2.57 -5.82 15.52
C ILE A 92 -3.37 -6.79 14.65
N LEU A 93 -3.08 -6.83 13.35
CA LEU A 93 -3.62 -7.81 12.41
C LEU A 93 -2.55 -8.84 12.06
N THR A 94 -2.70 -10.07 12.56
CA THR A 94 -1.85 -11.20 12.17
C THR A 94 -2.48 -11.95 10.99
N VAL A 95 -1.78 -11.97 9.87
CA VAL A 95 -2.19 -12.67 8.65
C VAL A 95 -1.33 -13.91 8.46
N ARG A 96 -1.96 -15.04 8.14
CA ARG A 96 -1.29 -16.29 7.79
C ARG A 96 -1.64 -16.71 6.37
N VAL A 97 -0.74 -16.49 5.44
CA VAL A 97 -0.79 -17.07 4.09
C VAL A 97 -0.49 -18.57 4.24
N ARG A 98 -1.47 -19.42 3.92
CA ARG A 98 -1.33 -20.88 4.08
C ARG A 98 -0.94 -21.57 2.79
N ARG A 99 -1.72 -21.36 1.73
CA ARG A 99 -1.52 -22.01 0.43
C ARG A 99 -2.25 -21.27 -0.68
N ALA A 100 -1.80 -21.49 -1.90
CA ALA A 100 -2.58 -21.23 -3.11
C ALA A 100 -2.75 -22.53 -3.91
N ARG A 101 -3.66 -22.53 -4.87
CA ARG A 101 -3.91 -23.65 -5.78
C ARG A 101 -4.27 -23.12 -7.15
N ASP A 102 -4.10 -23.96 -8.16
CA ASP A 102 -4.52 -23.66 -9.54
C ASP A 102 -3.92 -22.34 -10.07
N LEU A 103 -2.69 -22.01 -9.66
CA LEU A 103 -2.02 -20.80 -10.16
C LEU A 103 -1.75 -20.90 -11.66
N ALA A 104 -1.77 -19.76 -12.34
CA ALA A 104 -1.44 -19.71 -13.75
C ALA A 104 0.05 -20.06 -13.96
N PRO A 105 0.37 -20.97 -14.90
CA PRO A 105 1.76 -21.25 -15.24
C PRO A 105 2.40 -20.04 -15.92
N ARG A 106 3.71 -19.88 -15.73
CA ARG A 106 4.50 -18.82 -16.38
C ARG A 106 4.39 -18.85 -17.91
N VAL A 107 4.40 -20.04 -18.49
CA VAL A 107 4.33 -20.25 -19.93
C VAL A 107 3.07 -21.05 -20.24
N ALA A 108 2.34 -20.63 -21.28
CA ALA A 108 1.21 -21.40 -21.78
C ALA A 108 1.68 -22.82 -22.18
N PRO A 109 0.88 -23.87 -21.91
CA PRO A 109 1.24 -25.22 -22.28
C PRO A 109 1.47 -25.33 -23.79
N MET A 110 2.69 -25.69 -24.19
CA MET A 110 3.05 -25.91 -25.59
C MET A 110 2.86 -27.40 -25.95
N PRO A 111 2.43 -27.73 -27.18
CA PRO A 111 2.11 -29.11 -27.59
C PRO A 111 3.23 -30.13 -27.36
N PHE A 112 4.49 -29.67 -27.38
CA PHE A 112 5.68 -30.51 -27.32
C PHE A 112 6.28 -30.60 -25.90
N LEU A 113 5.75 -29.84 -24.94
CA LEU A 113 6.27 -29.80 -23.57
C LEU A 113 5.13 -29.59 -22.54
N PRO A 114 4.20 -30.56 -22.42
CA PRO A 114 2.99 -30.39 -21.61
C PRO A 114 3.25 -30.34 -20.08
N TRP A 115 4.48 -30.66 -19.65
CA TRP A 115 4.87 -30.81 -18.24
C TRP A 115 5.49 -29.55 -17.62
N ARG A 116 5.80 -28.51 -18.40
CA ARG A 116 6.37 -27.26 -17.89
C ARG A 116 5.29 -26.33 -17.34
N LYS A 117 4.70 -26.72 -16.22
CA LYS A 117 3.77 -25.92 -15.43
C LYS A 117 4.49 -25.37 -14.21
N GLU A 118 5.46 -24.50 -14.48
CA GLU A 118 6.39 -24.01 -13.46
C GLU A 118 6.11 -22.53 -13.23
N ALA A 119 5.98 -22.14 -11.96
CA ALA A 119 6.00 -20.76 -11.50
C ALA A 119 6.73 -20.75 -10.15
N ASP A 120 7.26 -19.59 -9.77
CA ASP A 120 7.90 -19.35 -8.48
C ASP A 120 7.04 -18.42 -7.61
N PRO A 121 5.84 -18.86 -7.15
CA PRO A 121 4.89 -17.98 -6.50
C PRO A 121 5.36 -17.44 -5.16
N CYS A 122 5.01 -16.18 -4.91
CA CYS A 122 5.06 -15.53 -3.61
C CYS A 122 3.86 -14.58 -3.43
N CYS A 123 3.51 -14.28 -2.18
CA CYS A 123 2.47 -13.33 -1.85
C CYS A 123 3.08 -12.08 -1.22
N GLU A 124 2.63 -10.91 -1.67
CA GLU A 124 2.87 -9.62 -1.02
C GLU A 124 1.59 -9.20 -0.30
N LEU A 125 1.70 -8.96 1.00
CA LEU A 125 0.66 -8.41 1.84
C LEU A 125 0.98 -6.94 2.14
N SER A 126 -0.03 -6.09 2.17
CA SER A 126 0.13 -4.69 2.58
C SER A 126 -1.08 -4.17 3.36
N VAL A 127 -0.81 -3.29 4.32
CA VAL A 127 -1.79 -2.53 5.10
C VAL A 127 -1.21 -1.12 5.26
N GLY A 128 -1.89 -0.09 4.73
CA GLY A 128 -1.32 1.27 4.69
C GLY A 128 0.01 1.33 3.94
N ALA A 129 1.00 1.98 4.54
CA ALA A 129 2.37 2.05 4.02
C ALA A 129 3.22 0.80 4.32
N SER A 130 2.73 -0.13 5.15
CA SER A 130 3.48 -1.33 5.54
C SER A 130 3.26 -2.45 4.52
N SER A 131 4.33 -3.14 4.14
CA SER A 131 4.27 -4.32 3.28
C SER A 131 5.17 -5.44 3.77
N TRP A 132 4.79 -6.67 3.47
CA TRP A 132 5.56 -7.87 3.78
C TRP A 132 5.35 -8.90 2.67
N ARG A 133 6.37 -9.72 2.41
CA ARG A 133 6.37 -10.72 1.35
C ARG A 133 6.71 -12.10 1.89
N THR A 134 5.96 -13.11 1.50
CA THR A 134 6.28 -14.51 1.79
C THR A 134 7.54 -14.93 1.03
N PRO A 135 8.30 -15.93 1.50
CA PRO A 135 9.31 -16.57 0.67
C PRO A 135 8.71 -17.16 -0.61
N ARG A 136 9.46 -17.12 -1.71
CA ARG A 136 9.06 -17.79 -2.96
C ARG A 136 9.04 -19.30 -2.78
N LYS A 137 8.04 -19.96 -3.36
CA LYS A 137 8.02 -21.42 -3.51
C LYS A 137 8.39 -21.74 -4.94
N ARG A 138 9.37 -22.62 -5.13
CA ARG A 138 9.92 -22.90 -6.46
C ARG A 138 9.08 -23.92 -7.20
N ASP A 139 8.96 -23.72 -8.50
CA ASP A 139 8.46 -24.70 -9.45
C ASP A 139 7.15 -25.36 -9.00
N THR A 140 6.16 -24.54 -8.66
CA THR A 140 4.88 -25.05 -8.16
C THR A 140 3.73 -24.10 -8.47
N LEU A 141 2.58 -24.67 -8.84
CA LEU A 141 1.30 -23.94 -8.95
C LEU A 141 0.42 -24.12 -7.71
N GLU A 142 0.89 -24.89 -6.73
CA GLU A 142 0.20 -25.18 -5.47
C GLU A 142 1.12 -24.92 -4.27
N PRO A 143 1.60 -23.67 -4.09
CA PRO A 143 2.51 -23.35 -3.00
C PRO A 143 1.86 -23.51 -1.63
N VAL A 144 2.64 -24.00 -0.66
CA VAL A 144 2.25 -24.11 0.76
C VAL A 144 3.29 -23.39 1.61
N TRP A 145 2.85 -22.44 2.43
CA TRP A 145 3.67 -21.72 3.41
C TRP A 145 3.33 -22.20 4.83
N VAL A 146 4.30 -22.78 5.52
CA VAL A 146 4.13 -23.45 6.81
C VAL A 146 4.77 -22.66 7.95
N GLY A 147 4.05 -22.53 9.06
CA GLY A 147 4.56 -21.86 10.24
C GLY A 147 4.79 -20.37 10.01
N GLU A 148 5.95 -19.88 10.48
CA GLU A 148 6.27 -18.45 10.46
C GLU A 148 6.58 -17.90 9.07
N GLU A 149 6.94 -18.74 8.10
CA GLU A 149 7.25 -18.27 6.74
C GLU A 149 6.01 -17.69 6.01
N GLY A 150 4.82 -18.11 6.44
CA GLY A 150 3.53 -17.63 5.94
C GLY A 150 2.86 -16.62 6.87
N ALA A 151 3.47 -16.26 8.00
CA ALA A 151 2.83 -15.46 9.04
C ALA A 151 3.47 -14.08 9.16
N HIS A 152 2.65 -13.03 9.23
CA HIS A 152 3.11 -11.68 9.51
C HIS A 152 2.06 -10.87 10.29
N SER A 153 2.53 -9.96 11.14
CA SER A 153 1.67 -9.09 11.95
C SER A 153 1.84 -7.63 11.54
N PHE A 154 0.75 -6.98 11.18
CA PHE A 154 0.69 -5.56 10.87
C PHE A 154 0.14 -4.77 12.06
N VAL A 155 0.72 -3.60 12.33
CA VAL A 155 0.12 -2.62 13.25
C VAL A 155 -0.91 -1.81 12.48
N VAL A 156 -2.18 -1.95 12.85
CA VAL A 156 -3.30 -1.29 12.16
C VAL A 156 -3.70 -0.04 12.93
N HIS A 157 -3.69 1.09 12.24
CA HIS A 157 -3.99 2.41 12.79
C HIS A 157 -5.44 2.81 12.61
N SER A 158 -6.17 2.21 11.66
CA SER A 158 -7.60 2.41 11.50
C SER A 158 -8.26 1.14 10.97
N LEU A 159 -8.96 0.38 11.82
CA LEU A 159 -9.62 -0.87 11.44
C LEU A 159 -10.78 -0.66 10.45
N SER A 160 -11.42 0.50 10.50
CA SER A 160 -12.55 0.84 9.62
C SER A 160 -12.13 1.41 8.27
N GLU A 161 -10.88 1.87 8.14
CA GLU A 161 -10.43 2.60 6.95
C GLU A 161 -9.28 1.91 6.20
N GLN A 162 -8.40 1.19 6.90
CA GLN A 162 -7.28 0.47 6.26
C GLN A 162 -7.71 -0.90 5.75
N SER A 163 -7.19 -1.26 4.58
CA SER A 163 -7.50 -2.51 3.91
C SER A 163 -6.26 -3.42 3.86
N LEU A 164 -6.46 -4.71 4.12
CA LEU A 164 -5.46 -5.71 3.77
C LEU A 164 -5.50 -5.95 2.27
N ARG A 165 -4.39 -5.65 1.59
CA ARG A 165 -4.20 -5.96 0.17
C ARG A 165 -3.25 -7.14 0.01
N LEU A 166 -3.67 -8.14 -0.76
CA LEU A 166 -2.88 -9.32 -1.13
C LEU A 166 -2.63 -9.30 -2.63
N LYS A 167 -1.37 -9.44 -3.03
CA LYS A 167 -0.96 -9.67 -4.42
C LYS A 167 -0.18 -10.98 -4.50
N VAL A 168 -0.37 -11.72 -5.60
CA VAL A 168 0.41 -12.92 -5.92
C VAL A 168 1.31 -12.60 -7.10
N PHE A 169 2.59 -12.94 -6.98
CA PHE A 169 3.61 -12.70 -7.99
C PHE A 169 4.32 -14.01 -8.35
N ASP A 170 4.89 -14.06 -9.55
CA ASP A 170 5.84 -15.09 -9.99
C ASP A 170 7.24 -14.46 -10.05
N ASP A 171 8.18 -14.97 -9.24
CA ASP A 171 9.54 -14.43 -9.03
C ASP A 171 10.65 -15.16 -9.82
N GLY A 172 10.27 -15.94 -10.83
CA GLY A 172 11.24 -16.69 -11.66
C GLY A 172 11.94 -15.86 -12.74
#